data_AF-A0A1M5EHH3-F1
#
_entry.id   AF-A0A1M5EHH3-F1
#
_cell.length_a   1.000
_cell.length_b   1.000
_cell.length_c   1.000
_cell.angle_alpha   90.00
_cell.angle_beta   90.00
_cell.angle_gamma   90.00
#
_symmetry.space_group_name_H-M   'P 1'
#
loop_
_entity.id
_entity.type
_entity.pdbx_description
1 polymer ?
#
loop_
_entity_poly.entity_id
_entity_poly.type
_entity_poly.pdbx_seq_one_letter_code
_entity_poly.pdbx_strand_id
1 'polypeptide(L)' 'MKEPSFLTTEDILFIHEQEIQKAGGDPGIREEQDVQACTDSPKASFDGEYLNNLFEMAASYIICLRTQLALA' A
#
# COMPACT_ATOMS: atom_id res chain seq x y z
N MET A 1 -0.92 14.43 17.69
CA MET A 1 -0.38 13.18 17.09
C MET A 1 0.63 13.59 16.03
N LYS A 2 1.69 12.81 15.82
CA LYS A 2 2.67 13.12 14.76
C LYS A 2 2.01 12.81 13.41
N GLU A 3 2.26 13.65 12.40
CA GLU A 3 1.79 13.40 11.03
C GLU A 3 2.18 11.98 10.57
N PRO A 4 1.28 11.23 9.93
CA PRO A 4 1.59 9.90 9.42
C PRO A 4 2.65 9.96 8.32
N SER A 5 3.55 8.99 8.33
CA SER A 5 4.49 8.75 7.22
C SER A 5 3.84 7.76 6.26
N PHE A 6 3.67 8.17 5.01
CA PHE A 6 3.12 7.29 3.97
C PHE A 6 4.23 6.57 3.21
N LEU A 7 3.94 5.36 2.76
CA LEU A 7 4.82 4.54 1.93
C LEU A 7 4.74 5.01 0.47
N THR A 8 5.87 5.04 -0.21
CA THR A 8 5.92 5.28 -1.66
C THR A 8 5.67 3.99 -2.44
N THR A 9 5.50 4.10 -3.76
CA THR A 9 5.38 2.93 -4.63
C THR A 9 6.66 2.10 -4.58
N GLU A 10 7.83 2.73 -4.55
CA GLU A 10 9.12 2.07 -4.40
C GLU A 10 9.22 1.30 -3.08
N ASP A 11 8.74 1.87 -1.97
CA ASP A 11 8.70 1.17 -0.68
C ASP A 11 7.87 -0.12 -0.79
N ILE A 12 6.68 -0.05 -1.42
CA ILE A 12 5.79 -1.20 -1.60
C ILE A 12 6.43 -2.27 -2.48
N LEU A 13 7.02 -1.88 -3.62
CA LEU A 13 7.68 -2.80 -4.53
C LEU A 13 8.89 -3.48 -3.88
N PHE A 14 9.68 -2.72 -3.13
CA PHE A 14 10.79 -3.25 -2.35
C PHE A 14 10.30 -4.25 -1.30
N ILE A 15 9.28 -3.91 -0.50
CA ILE A 15 8.71 -4.82 0.49
C ILE A 15 8.18 -6.09 -0.17
N HIS A 16 7.46 -5.98 -1.29
CA HIS A 16 6.96 -7.13 -2.04
C HIS A 16 8.10 -8.05 -2.48
N GLU A 17 9.14 -7.52 -3.11
CA GLU A 17 10.32 -8.30 -3.51
C GLU A 17 10.96 -9.00 -2.31
N GLN A 18 11.15 -8.30 -1.20
CA GLN A 18 11.73 -8.86 0.02
C GLN A 18 10.91 -10.00 0.60
N GLU A 19 9.57 -9.90 0.57
CA GLU A 19 8.70 -10.97 1.05
C GLU A 19 8.73 -12.18 0.13
N ILE A 20 8.74 -11.99 -1.20
CA ILE A 20 8.91 -13.08 -2.17
C ILE A 20 10.25 -13.79 -1.96
N GLN A 21 11.34 -13.05 -1.73
CA GLN A 21 12.66 -13.64 -1.47
C GLN A 21 12.70 -14.49 -0.20
N LYS A 22 11.97 -14.10 0.85
CA LYS A 22 11.99 -14.79 2.16
C LYS A 22 10.98 -15.92 2.27
N ALA A 23 9.77 -15.71 1.74
CA ALA A 23 8.62 -16.59 1.92
C ALA A 23 8.22 -17.34 0.64
N GLY A 24 8.77 -16.95 -0.52
CA GLY A 24 8.30 -17.40 -1.83
C GLY A 24 7.02 -16.69 -2.27
N GLY A 25 6.51 -17.05 -3.45
CA GLY A 25 5.30 -16.48 -4.04
C GLY A 25 5.51 -16.04 -5.49
N ASP A 26 4.49 -15.37 -6.05
CA ASP A 26 4.55 -14.81 -7.40
C ASP A 26 5.09 -13.36 -7.35
N PRO A 27 6.16 -13.02 -8.09
CA PRO A 27 6.66 -11.65 -8.19
C PRO A 27 5.78 -10.75 -9.09
N GLY A 28 4.69 -11.29 -9.64
CA GLY A 28 3.79 -10.59 -10.54
C GLY A 28 3.05 -9.43 -9.89
N ILE A 29 3.16 -8.27 -10.53
CA ILE A 29 2.34 -7.10 -10.28
C ILE A 29 1.33 -7.01 -11.42
N ARG A 30 0.07 -6.74 -11.12
CA ARG A 30 -0.95 -6.57 -12.16
C ARG A 30 -0.60 -5.42 -13.11
N GLU A 31 -0.57 -4.21 -12.56
CA GLU A 31 -0.20 -2.98 -13.25
C GLU A 31 0.44 -2.03 -12.22
N GLU A 32 1.58 -1.41 -12.54
CA GLU A 32 2.28 -0.52 -11.59
C GLU A 32 1.42 0.69 -11.15
N GLN A 33 0.59 1.20 -12.07
CA GLN A 33 -0.35 2.30 -11.79
C GLN A 33 -1.37 1.95 -10.69
N ASP A 34 -1.71 0.66 -10.54
CA ASP A 34 -2.65 0.24 -9.52
C ASP A 34 -2.00 0.20 -8.14
N VAL A 35 -0.69 -0.12 -8.07
CA VAL A 35 0.10 0.00 -6.83
C VAL A 35 0.20 1.46 -6.41
N GLN A 36 0.44 2.36 -7.37
CA GLN A 36 0.45 3.80 -7.10
C GLN A 36 -0.88 4.28 -6.50
N ALA A 37 -2.02 3.87 -7.06
CA ALA A 37 -3.34 4.20 -6.51
C ALA A 37 -3.52 3.70 -5.06
N CYS A 38 -2.95 2.53 -4.73
CA CYS A 38 -2.96 2.02 -3.36
C CYS A 38 -2.15 2.88 -2.38
N THR A 39 -1.09 3.56 -2.81
CA THR A 39 -0.34 4.48 -1.95
C THR A 39 -1.10 5.78 -1.65
N ASP A 40 -2.10 6.13 -2.47
CA ASP A 40 -2.89 7.35 -2.30
C ASP A 40 -4.17 7.13 -1.48
N SER A 41 -4.73 5.91 -1.48
CA SER A 41 -5.87 5.49 -0.64
C SER A 41 -5.77 5.92 0.85
N PRO A 42 -4.66 5.68 1.58
CA PRO A 42 -4.52 6.09 2.98
C PRO A 42 -4.44 7.61 3.18
N LYS A 43 -4.15 8.38 2.12
CA LYS A 43 -4.04 9.85 2.16
C LYS A 43 -5.39 10.54 1.94
N ALA A 44 -6.48 9.79 1.76
CA ALA A 44 -7.80 10.33 1.51
C ALA A 44 -8.20 11.36 2.58
N SER A 45 -8.58 12.56 2.12
CA SER A 45 -8.87 13.71 2.97
C SER A 45 -10.06 14.51 2.44
N PHE A 46 -10.68 15.27 3.34
CA PHE A 46 -11.73 16.22 3.03
C PHE A 46 -11.52 17.47 3.89
N ASP A 47 -11.59 18.65 3.28
CA ASP A 47 -11.38 19.94 3.95
C ASP A 47 -10.04 20.05 4.71
N GLY A 48 -8.97 19.44 4.17
CA GLY A 48 -7.64 19.44 4.77
C GLY A 48 -7.47 18.46 5.93
N GLU A 49 -8.51 17.71 6.31
CA GLU A 49 -8.45 16.68 7.34
C GLU A 49 -8.46 15.28 6.72
N TYR A 50 -7.63 14.38 7.24
CA TYR A 50 -7.67 12.98 6.81
C TYR A 50 -9.00 12.34 7.20
N LEU A 51 -9.59 11.58 6.27
CA LEU A 51 -10.86 10.89 6.50
C LEU A 51 -10.73 9.74 7.50
N ASN A 52 -9.53 9.15 7.59
CA ASN A 52 -9.27 7.91 8.28
C ASN A 52 -8.30 8.14 9.45
N ASN A 53 -8.49 7.42 10.55
CA ASN A 53 -7.47 7.33 11.60
C ASN A 53 -6.29 6.44 11.17
N LEU A 54 -5.20 6.42 11.94
CA LEU A 54 -3.98 5.68 11.57
C LEU A 54 -4.22 4.18 11.28
N PHE A 55 -5.12 3.54 12.01
CA PHE A 55 -5.43 2.12 11.80
C PHE A 55 -6.25 1.89 10.54
N GLU A 56 -7.18 2.79 10.23
CA GLU A 56 -7.97 2.76 8.99
C GLU A 56 -7.08 3.05 7.77
N MET A 57 -6.14 3.99 7.88
CA MET A 57 -5.10 4.23 6.87
C MET A 57 -4.27 2.96 6.64
N ALA A 58 -3.79 2.31 7.70
CA ALA A 58 -3.04 1.05 7.58
C ALA A 58 -3.87 -0.06 6.91
N ALA A 59 -5.16 -0.19 7.28
CA ALA A 59 -6.06 -1.15 6.67
C ALA A 59 -6.27 -0.89 5.17
N SER A 60 -6.32 0.39 4.76
CA SER A 60 -6.50 0.76 3.35
C SER A 60 -5.36 0.26 2.44
N TYR A 61 -4.11 0.27 2.93
CA TYR A 61 -2.98 -0.35 2.21
C TYR A 61 -3.23 -1.84 1.97
N ILE A 62 -3.58 -2.58 3.03
CA ILE A 62 -3.77 -4.03 2.97
C ILE A 62 -4.91 -4.40 2.02
N ILE A 63 -6.04 -3.70 2.12
CA ILE A 63 -7.22 -3.95 1.29
C ILE A 63 -6.89 -3.71 -0.19
N CYS A 64 -6.20 -2.61 -0.50
CA CYS A 64 -5.89 -2.26 -1.87
C CYS A 64 -4.80 -3.20 -2.45
N LEU A 65 -3.66 -3.34 -1.78
CA LEU A 65 -2.51 -4.08 -2.29
C LEU A 65 -2.78 -5.59 -2.43
N ARG A 66 -3.62 -6.17 -1.57
CA ARG A 66 -4.09 -7.55 -1.72
C ARG A 66 -4.61 -7.84 -3.12
N THR A 67 -5.25 -6.87 -3.75
CA THR A 67 -5.86 -7.06 -5.07
C THR A 67 -4.90 -6.82 -6.22
N GLN A 68 -3.74 -6.22 -5.97
CA GLN A 68 -2.79 -5.78 -7.00
C GLN A 68 -1.50 -6.60 -7.03
N LEU A 69 -1.09 -7.09 -5.87
CA LEU A 69 0.03 -8.02 -5.73
C LEU A 69 -0.54 -9.44 -5.84
N ALA A 70 0.05 -10.26 -6.70
CA ALA A 70 -0.31 -11.67 -6.82
C ALA A 70 0.15 -12.44 -5.56
N LEU A 71 -0.60 -12.30 -4.46
CA LEU A 71 -0.45 -13.17 -3.30
C LEU A 71 -1.09 -14.51 -3.65
N ALA A 72 -0.25 -15.49 -4.01
CA ALA A 72 -0.64 -16.88 -4.15
C ALA A 72 -1.09 -17.48 -2.80
#